data_AF-A0A7X9Q2A2-F1
#
_entry.id   AF-A0A7X9Q2A2-F1
#
_cell.length_a   1.000
_cell.length_b   1.000
_cell.length_c   1.000
_cell.angle_alpha   90.00
_cell.angle_beta   90.00
_cell.angle_gamma   90.00
#
_symmetry.space_group_name_H-M   'P 1'
#
loop_
_entity.id
_entity.type
_entity.pdbx_description
1 polymer ?
#
loop_
_entity_poly.entity_id
_entity_poly.type
_entity_poly.pdbx_seq_one_letter_code
_entity_poly.pdbx_strand_id
1 'polypeptide(L)'
;RSHSPGALQTEPDVVTDGSAVVTGAGIVLDDPRAQVVLLATGSEVSLCVEAAARLATAGIAVRVVSMPSWDRFEAQSAAFRQSVLPAGVPVLSVEAATTFGWARWADDSIGIDRFGASAPGAEVLDQLGINVANVVARATALAHTKG
;
A
#
# COMPACT_ATOMS: atom_id res chain seq x y z
N ARG A 1 -6.81 17.43 -40.97
CA ARG A 1 -6.43 17.71 -39.56
C ARG A 1 -6.63 16.41 -38.78
N SER A 2 -5.55 15.65 -38.61
CA SER A 2 -5.55 14.39 -37.87
C SER A 2 -5.81 14.66 -36.39
N HIS A 3 -6.89 14.10 -35.84
CA HIS A 3 -7.05 13.99 -34.39
C HIS A 3 -6.36 12.71 -33.96
N SER A 4 -5.26 12.84 -33.20
CA SER A 4 -4.66 11.73 -32.47
C SER A 4 -5.62 11.31 -31.35
N PRO A 5 -5.94 10.02 -31.18
CA PRO A 5 -6.69 9.57 -30.01
C PRO A 5 -5.79 9.70 -28.78
N GLY A 6 -6.24 10.49 -27.80
CA GLY A 6 -5.58 10.58 -26.50
C GLY A 6 -5.51 9.20 -25.85
N ALA A 7 -4.36 8.89 -25.26
CA ALA A 7 -4.17 7.65 -24.50
C ALA A 7 -5.23 7.59 -23.39
N LEU A 8 -6.13 6.61 -23.49
CA LEU A 8 -6.99 6.22 -22.39
C LEU A 8 -6.08 5.74 -21.27
N GLN A 9 -5.97 6.54 -20.20
CA GLN A 9 -5.38 6.10 -18.94
C GLN A 9 -6.33 5.03 -18.40
N THR A 10 -5.97 3.76 -18.57
CA THR A 10 -6.68 2.66 -17.91
C THR A 10 -6.36 2.77 -16.43
N GLU A 11 -7.35 3.14 -15.62
CA GLU A 11 -7.23 2.98 -14.18
C GLU A 11 -6.89 1.50 -13.92
N PRO A 12 -5.90 1.21 -13.07
CA PRO A 12 -5.50 -0.16 -12.79
C PRO A 12 -6.70 -0.93 -12.22
N ASP A 13 -6.92 -2.15 -12.70
CA ASP A 13 -7.97 -3.02 -12.19
C ASP A 13 -7.71 -3.33 -10.71
N VAL A 14 -8.53 -2.73 -9.84
CA VAL A 14 -8.56 -3.04 -8.41
C VAL A 14 -9.30 -4.35 -8.24
N VAL A 15 -8.59 -5.42 -7.87
CA VAL A 15 -9.17 -6.75 -7.72
C VAL A 15 -9.26 -7.11 -6.25
N THR A 16 -10.47 -7.27 -5.73
CA THR A 16 -10.71 -7.87 -4.41
C THR A 16 -12.01 -8.66 -4.41
N ASP A 17 -11.91 -9.97 -4.20
CA ASP A 17 -13.04 -10.89 -4.07
C ASP A 17 -13.22 -11.39 -2.62
N GLY A 18 -12.45 -10.85 -1.67
CA GLY A 18 -12.43 -11.24 -0.26
C GLY A 18 -11.60 -12.49 0.06
N SER A 19 -11.04 -13.18 -0.94
CA SER A 19 -10.24 -14.40 -0.74
C SER A 19 -9.00 -14.19 0.14
N ALA A 20 -8.46 -12.98 0.17
CA ALA A 20 -7.33 -12.57 1.01
C ALA A 20 -7.55 -12.86 2.52
N VAL A 21 -8.80 -12.94 2.98
CA VAL A 21 -9.11 -13.31 4.37
C VAL A 21 -8.63 -14.73 4.69
N VAL A 22 -8.67 -15.65 3.72
CA VAL A 22 -8.25 -17.05 3.90
C VAL A 22 -6.73 -17.15 4.04
N THR A 23 -5.99 -16.46 3.18
CA THR A 23 -4.52 -16.49 3.13
C THR A 23 -3.85 -15.47 4.06
N GLY A 24 -4.61 -14.52 4.60
CA GLY A 24 -4.12 -13.44 5.47
C GLY A 24 -3.59 -12.21 4.74
N ALA A 25 -3.24 -12.35 3.46
CA ALA A 25 -2.90 -11.24 2.57
C ALA A 25 -3.27 -11.54 1.11
N GLY A 26 -3.50 -10.49 0.33
CA GLY A 26 -3.77 -10.58 -1.11
C GLY A 26 -3.41 -9.29 -1.85
N ILE A 27 -3.02 -9.44 -3.12
CA ILE A 27 -2.68 -8.31 -3.99
C ILE A 27 -3.98 -7.69 -4.50
N VAL A 28 -4.13 -6.38 -4.28
CA VAL A 28 -5.30 -5.59 -4.66
C VAL A 28 -5.07 -4.88 -6.00
N LEU A 29 -3.83 -4.43 -6.21
CA LEU A 29 -3.37 -3.78 -7.44
C LEU A 29 -1.95 -4.26 -7.68
N ASP A 30 -1.66 -4.70 -8.91
CA ASP A 30 -0.36 -5.26 -9.25
C ASP A 30 0.33 -4.50 -10.40
N ASP A 31 1.59 -4.13 -10.18
CA ASP A 31 2.57 -3.90 -11.26
C ASP A 31 3.77 -4.84 -11.01
N PRO A 32 4.05 -5.79 -11.92
CA PRO A 32 5.19 -6.71 -11.78
C PRO A 32 6.56 -6.02 -11.70
N ARG A 33 6.66 -4.74 -12.04
CA ARG A 33 7.87 -3.91 -11.95
C ARG A 33 7.84 -2.98 -10.74
N ALA A 34 6.99 -3.27 -9.75
CA ALA A 34 6.82 -2.44 -8.56
C ALA A 34 8.17 -2.07 -7.93
N GLN A 35 8.38 -0.77 -7.78
CA GLN A 35 9.53 -0.18 -7.09
C GLN A 35 9.26 -0.05 -5.59
N VAL A 36 7.99 -0.14 -5.18
CA VAL A 36 7.55 -0.12 -3.78
C VAL A 36 6.23 -0.89 -3.63
N VAL A 37 6.06 -1.57 -2.50
CA VAL A 37 4.79 -2.19 -2.10
C VAL A 37 4.12 -1.34 -1.02
N LEU A 38 2.85 -0.99 -1.22
CA LEU A 38 1.99 -0.42 -0.19
C LEU A 38 1.21 -1.55 0.48
N LEU A 39 1.52 -1.81 1.75
CA LEU A 39 0.94 -2.90 2.55
C LEU A 39 -0.03 -2.32 3.57
N ALA A 40 -1.32 -2.49 3.38
CA ALA A 40 -2.34 -1.87 4.22
C ALA A 40 -3.36 -2.86 4.79
N THR A 41 -4.12 -2.40 5.77
CA THR A 41 -5.22 -3.14 6.40
C THR A 41 -6.49 -2.28 6.41
N GLY A 42 -7.66 -2.92 6.46
CA GLY A 42 -8.94 -2.24 6.64
C GLY A 42 -9.20 -1.08 5.67
N SER A 43 -9.55 0.09 6.21
CA SER A 43 -9.85 1.31 5.46
C SER A 43 -8.65 1.88 4.73
N GLU A 44 -7.42 1.62 5.17
CA GLU A 44 -6.23 2.21 4.57
C GLU A 44 -5.87 1.58 3.22
N VAL A 45 -6.48 0.45 2.86
CA VAL A 45 -6.31 -0.18 1.54
C VAL A 45 -6.78 0.74 0.41
N SER A 46 -7.94 1.40 0.57
CA SER A 46 -8.44 2.33 -0.46
C SER A 46 -7.55 3.58 -0.59
N LEU A 47 -7.02 4.06 0.53
CA LEU A 47 -6.04 5.15 0.59
C LEU A 47 -4.76 4.78 -0.18
N CYS A 48 -4.27 3.55 -0.02
CA CYS A 48 -3.11 3.05 -0.78
C CYS A 48 -3.40 2.90 -2.28
N VAL A 49 -4.62 2.51 -2.67
CA VAL A 49 -5.02 2.48 -4.10
C VAL A 49 -4.98 3.89 -4.69
N GLU A 50 -5.50 4.90 -3.99
CA GLU A 50 -5.44 6.28 -4.46
C GLU A 50 -3.98 6.79 -4.55
N ALA A 51 -3.15 6.46 -3.55
CA ALA A 51 -1.73 6.80 -3.58
C ALA A 51 -0.99 6.14 -4.74
N ALA A 52 -1.29 4.87 -5.05
CA ALA A 52 -0.72 4.15 -6.18
C ALA A 52 -1.03 4.83 -7.51
N ALA A 53 -2.26 5.33 -7.71
CA ALA A 53 -2.61 6.10 -8.91
C ALA A 53 -1.75 7.37 -9.05
N ARG A 54 -1.53 8.11 -7.96
CA ARG A 54 -0.67 9.31 -7.97
C ARG A 54 0.80 8.97 -8.23
N LEU A 55 1.32 7.93 -7.59
CA LEU A 55 2.69 7.44 -7.80
C LEU A 55 2.92 6.99 -9.26
N ALA A 56 1.94 6.33 -9.87
CA ALA A 56 2.00 5.93 -11.27
C ALA A 56 2.13 7.15 -12.21
N THR A 57 1.44 8.27 -11.93
CA THR A 57 1.61 9.51 -12.71
C THR A 57 3.01 10.11 -12.58
N ALA A 58 3.73 9.81 -11.50
CA ALA A 58 5.12 10.20 -11.28
C ALA A 58 6.14 9.17 -11.82
N GLY A 59 5.68 8.11 -12.50
CA GLY A 59 6.54 7.06 -13.05
C GLY A 59 7.04 6.01 -12.04
N ILE A 60 6.45 5.99 -10.84
CA ILE A 60 6.78 5.00 -9.81
C ILE A 60 5.79 3.85 -9.93
N ALA A 61 6.30 2.66 -10.27
CA ALA A 61 5.50 1.45 -10.31
C ALA A 61 5.22 0.97 -8.87
N VAL A 62 3.97 0.62 -8.57
CA VAL A 62 3.52 0.31 -7.21
C VAL A 62 2.68 -0.97 -7.23
N ARG A 63 2.84 -1.78 -6.19
CA ARG A 63 1.90 -2.85 -5.85
C ARG A 63 1.15 -2.48 -4.57
N VAL A 64 -0.15 -2.73 -4.52
CA VAL A 64 -0.97 -2.58 -3.30
C VAL A 64 -1.36 -3.95 -2.78
N VAL A 65 -1.11 -4.20 -1.51
CA VAL A 65 -1.44 -5.45 -0.81
C VAL A 65 -2.36 -5.14 0.37
N SER A 66 -3.45 -5.90 0.49
CA SER A 66 -4.27 -5.95 1.69
C SER A 66 -3.80 -7.10 2.58
N MET A 67 -3.53 -6.85 3.86
CA MET A 67 -3.08 -7.85 4.84
C MET A 67 -4.00 -7.94 6.07
N PRO A 68 -5.22 -8.47 5.93
CA PRO A 68 -6.19 -8.54 7.04
C PRO A 68 -5.78 -9.43 8.21
N SER A 69 -4.79 -10.33 8.06
CA SER A 69 -4.36 -11.19 9.16
C SER A 69 -2.89 -11.60 9.04
N TRP A 70 -2.06 -11.11 9.97
CA TRP A 70 -0.63 -11.43 10.02
C TRP A 70 -0.39 -12.92 10.27
N ASP A 71 -1.07 -13.52 11.24
CA ASP A 71 -0.88 -14.92 11.62
C ASP A 71 -1.20 -15.87 10.46
N ARG A 72 -2.28 -15.59 9.71
CA ARG A 72 -2.65 -16.38 8.54
C ARG A 72 -1.63 -16.23 7.42
N PHE A 73 -1.13 -15.01 7.19
CA PHE A 73 -0.12 -14.75 6.18
C PHE A 73 1.22 -15.39 6.54
N GLU A 74 1.62 -15.32 7.80
CA GLU A 74 2.80 -15.98 8.35
C GLU A 74 2.76 -17.50 8.16
N ALA A 75 1.59 -18.11 8.37
CA ALA A 75 1.39 -19.54 8.19
C ALA A 75 1.48 -20.00 6.72
N GLN A 76 1.48 -19.08 5.76
CA GLN A 76 1.62 -19.43 4.34
C GLN A 76 3.05 -19.84 3.99
N SER A 77 3.16 -20.60 2.90
CA SER A 77 4.45 -21.01 2.34
C SER A 77 5.34 -19.80 2.04
N ALA A 78 6.66 -19.99 2.14
CA ALA A 78 7.62 -18.93 1.80
C ALA A 78 7.44 -18.44 0.34
N ALA A 79 7.13 -19.35 -0.57
CA ALA A 79 6.85 -19.03 -1.97
C ALA A 79 5.62 -18.12 -2.11
N PHE A 80 4.53 -18.38 -1.37
CA PHE A 80 3.37 -17.52 -1.37
C PHE A 80 3.69 -16.15 -0.78
N ARG A 81 4.34 -16.09 0.39
CA ARG A 81 4.72 -14.83 1.01
C ARG A 81 5.62 -13.98 0.09
N GLN A 82 6.57 -14.62 -0.60
CA GLN A 82 7.44 -13.95 -1.58
C GLN A 82 6.69 -13.50 -2.83
N SER A 83 5.65 -14.21 -3.26
CA SER A 83 4.80 -13.78 -4.38
C SER A 83 4.00 -12.52 -4.04
N VAL A 84 3.64 -12.31 -2.76
CA VAL A 84 2.91 -11.13 -2.27
C VAL A 84 3.86 -9.98 -1.96
N LEU A 85 4.95 -10.26 -1.23
CA LEU A 85 6.00 -9.34 -0.83
C LEU A 85 7.35 -9.78 -1.45
N PRO A 86 7.65 -9.38 -2.69
CA PRO A 86 8.86 -9.79 -3.38
C PRO A 86 10.13 -9.28 -2.68
N ALA A 87 11.12 -10.16 -2.55
CA ALA A 87 12.42 -9.78 -2.01
C ALA A 87 13.06 -8.66 -2.85
N GLY A 88 13.66 -7.67 -2.18
CA GLY A 88 14.35 -6.55 -2.83
C GLY A 88 13.45 -5.36 -3.17
N VAL A 89 12.13 -5.50 -3.14
CA VAL A 89 11.19 -4.37 -3.29
C VAL A 89 10.89 -3.80 -1.91
N PRO A 90 11.13 -2.50 -1.66
CA PRO A 90 10.82 -1.90 -0.37
C PRO A 90 9.31 -1.93 -0.08
N VAL A 91 8.97 -2.13 1.19
CA VAL A 91 7.57 -2.22 1.64
C VAL A 91 7.26 -1.10 2.62
N LEU A 92 6.18 -0.35 2.36
CA LEU A 92 5.62 0.66 3.26
C LEU A 92 4.32 0.13 3.87
N SER A 93 4.25 -0.02 5.18
CA SER A 93 2.99 -0.32 5.85
C SER A 93 2.15 0.92 6.10
N VAL A 94 0.83 0.79 5.99
CA VAL A 94 -0.13 1.88 6.25
C VAL A 94 -1.32 1.33 7.05
N GLU A 95 -1.46 1.79 8.29
CA GLU A 95 -2.54 1.37 9.19
C GLU A 95 -2.81 2.46 10.23
N ALA A 96 -4.09 2.80 10.48
CA ALA A 96 -4.47 3.75 11.53
C ALA A 96 -4.37 3.16 12.96
N ALA A 97 -3.24 2.53 13.27
CA ALA A 97 -2.91 1.94 14.57
C ALA A 97 -1.39 2.07 14.83
N THR A 98 -0.90 1.48 15.92
CA THR A 98 0.54 1.53 16.25
C THR A 98 1.40 0.88 15.17
N THR A 99 2.59 1.44 14.93
CA THR A 99 3.58 0.86 14.04
C THR A 99 4.30 -0.35 14.67
N PHE A 100 4.09 -0.61 15.98
CA PHE A 100 4.73 -1.72 16.67
C PHE A 100 4.42 -3.07 15.99
N GLY A 101 5.48 -3.81 15.64
CA GLY A 101 5.41 -5.10 14.97
C GLY A 101 5.53 -5.03 13.43
N TRP A 102 5.26 -3.88 12.80
CA TRP A 102 5.28 -3.75 11.34
C TRP A 102 6.67 -3.94 10.72
N ALA A 103 7.75 -3.68 11.49
CA ALA A 103 9.14 -3.91 11.07
C ALA A 103 9.43 -5.38 10.66
N ARG A 104 8.52 -6.30 10.99
CA ARG A 104 8.55 -7.69 10.53
C ARG A 104 8.23 -7.84 9.03
N TRP A 105 7.40 -6.95 8.50
CA TRP A 105 6.81 -7.04 7.16
C TRP A 105 7.17 -5.87 6.25
N ALA A 106 7.54 -4.73 6.84
CA ALA A 106 7.76 -3.47 6.15
C ALA A 106 9.11 -2.84 6.50
N ASP A 107 9.69 -2.10 5.53
CA ASP A 107 10.91 -1.32 5.71
C ASP A 107 10.62 0.04 6.37
N ASP A 108 9.39 0.54 6.24
CA ASP A 108 8.90 1.76 6.86
C ASP A 108 7.40 1.66 7.15
N SER A 109 6.89 2.50 8.04
CA SER A 109 5.50 2.47 8.49
C SER A 109 4.88 3.86 8.59
N ILE A 110 3.62 3.94 8.19
CA ILE A 110 2.71 5.05 8.50
C ILE A 110 1.67 4.49 9.46
N GLY A 111 1.67 5.02 10.68
CA GLY A 111 0.71 4.67 11.72
C GLY A 111 0.63 5.75 12.79
N ILE A 112 -0.06 5.42 13.89
CA ILE A 112 -0.38 6.32 14.98
C ILE A 112 0.22 5.75 16.28
N ASP A 113 1.40 6.25 16.67
CA ASP A 113 2.13 5.83 17.90
C ASP A 113 1.86 6.73 19.11
N ARG A 114 0.73 7.44 19.09
CA ARG A 114 0.22 8.23 20.21
C ARG A 114 -1.27 8.00 20.36
N PHE A 115 -1.86 8.46 21.46
CA PHE A 115 -3.31 8.50 21.57
C PHE A 115 -3.93 9.43 20.51
N GLY A 116 -5.18 9.14 20.16
CA GLY A 116 -5.96 9.90 19.18
C GLY A 116 -6.29 11.32 19.63
N ALA A 117 -7.22 11.95 18.92
CA ALA A 117 -7.73 13.28 19.23
C ALA A 117 -9.27 13.30 19.13
N SER A 118 -9.89 14.28 19.77
CA SER A 118 -11.34 14.51 19.66
C SER A 118 -11.62 15.50 18.53
N ALA A 119 -12.00 14.96 17.37
CA ALA A 119 -12.44 15.69 16.19
C ALA A 119 -13.08 14.68 15.20
N PRO A 120 -13.72 15.11 14.10
CA PRO A 120 -14.24 14.20 13.08
C PRO A 120 -13.16 13.25 12.56
N GLY A 121 -13.50 11.97 12.35
CA GLY A 121 -12.51 10.92 12.05
C GLY A 121 -11.59 11.21 10.87
N ALA A 122 -12.15 11.74 9.76
CA ALA A 122 -11.35 12.11 8.58
C ALA A 122 -10.33 13.22 8.87
N GLU A 123 -10.71 14.22 9.69
CA GLU A 123 -9.82 15.31 10.07
C GLU A 123 -8.70 14.82 10.99
N VAL A 124 -9.04 13.96 11.96
CA VAL A 124 -8.06 13.36 12.87
C VAL A 124 -7.05 12.50 12.10
N LEU A 125 -7.52 11.64 11.19
CA LEU A 125 -6.66 10.79 10.36
C LEU A 125 -5.73 11.61 9.47
N ASP A 126 -6.24 12.66 8.84
CA ASP A 126 -5.44 13.54 7.99
C ASP A 126 -4.34 14.25 8.80
N GLN A 127 -4.68 14.84 9.95
CA GLN A 127 -3.71 15.48 10.85
C GLN A 127 -2.70 14.50 11.45
N LEU A 128 -3.07 13.21 11.54
CA LEU A 128 -2.20 12.13 11.98
C LEU A 128 -1.33 11.55 10.87
N GLY A 129 -1.46 12.05 9.63
CA GLY A 129 -0.69 11.59 8.49
C GLY A 129 -1.21 10.30 7.86
N ILE A 130 -2.41 9.83 8.23
CA ILE A 130 -3.13 8.77 7.51
C ILE A 130 -3.86 9.43 6.32
N ASN A 131 -3.08 9.88 5.35
CA ASN A 131 -3.58 10.52 4.14
C ASN A 131 -2.72 10.17 2.93
N VAL A 132 -3.28 10.37 1.74
CA VAL A 132 -2.66 10.02 0.45
C VAL A 132 -1.35 10.77 0.23
N ALA A 133 -1.28 12.05 0.62
CA ALA A 133 -0.08 12.86 0.43
C ALA A 133 1.12 12.29 1.18
N ASN A 134 0.91 11.86 2.43
CA ASN A 134 1.96 11.25 3.24
C ASN A 134 2.38 9.88 2.67
N VAL A 135 1.43 9.05 2.25
CA VAL A 135 1.76 7.76 1.60
C VAL A 135 2.60 7.96 0.35
N VAL A 136 2.21 8.88 -0.54
CA VAL A 136 2.97 9.20 -1.75
C VAL A 136 4.38 9.66 -1.41
N ALA A 137 4.54 10.58 -0.44
CA ALA A 137 5.83 11.11 -0.05
C ALA A 137 6.77 10.02 0.49
N ARG A 138 6.26 9.17 1.41
CA ARG A 138 7.04 8.11 2.07
C ARG A 138 7.39 6.98 1.09
N ALA A 139 6.44 6.59 0.23
CA ALA A 139 6.68 5.59 -0.82
C ALA A 139 7.70 6.07 -1.85
N THR A 140 7.65 7.35 -2.24
CA THR A 140 8.64 7.95 -3.15
C THR A 140 10.05 7.92 -2.56
N ALA A 141 10.19 8.27 -1.28
CA ALA A 141 11.48 8.22 -0.58
C ALA A 141 12.06 6.80 -0.54
N LEU A 142 11.22 5.79 -0.27
CA LEU A 142 11.63 4.39 -0.28
C LEU A 142 12.05 3.91 -1.67
N ALA A 143 11.27 4.22 -2.70
CA ALA A 143 11.55 3.80 -4.07
C ALA A 143 12.92 4.31 -4.56
N HIS A 144 13.31 5.53 -4.18
CA HIS A 144 14.60 6.12 -4.56
C HIS A 144 15.80 5.62 -3.74
N THR A 145 15.58 4.95 -2.60
CA THR A 145 16.67 4.49 -1.73
C THR A 145 17.24 3.13 -2.16
N LYS A 146 16.44 2.30 -2.86
CA LYS A 146 16.83 0.96 -3.34
C LYS A 146 16.97 0.85 -4.86
N GLY A 147 16.97 1.98 -5.58
CA GLY A 147 17.14 2.08 -7.03
C GLY A 147 18.57 2.36 -7.49
#